data_AF-A0A022R517-F1
#
_entry.id   AF-A0A022R517-F1
#
_cell.length_a   1.000
_cell.length_b   1.000
_cell.length_c   1.000
_cell.angle_alpha   90.00
_cell.angle_beta   90.00
_cell.angle_gamma   90.00
#
_symmetry.space_group_name_H-M   'P 1'
#
loop_
_entity.id
_entity.type
_entity.pdbx_description
1 polymer ?
#
loop_
_entity_poly.entity_id
_entity_poly.type
_entity_poly.pdbx_seq_one_letter_code
_entity_poly.pdbx_strand_id
1 'polypeptide(L)'
;MAEIKSAMRKPVFTKVDQLRPGTNGHNLVVKVVTAKTVLRKGRPDAPQVNQMRIAECLVGDETGTILFTARNEQVEMMKADATVILRNAKIDMFKGSMRLAVDKWGRVEVTEPANFTVKEDNNLSLVEYELVNVVEE
;
A
#
# COMPACT_ATOMS: atom_id res chain seq x y z
N MET A 1 39.80 7.95 6.46
CA MET A 1 39.13 7.95 5.14
C MET A 1 37.69 8.35 5.38
N ALA A 2 37.27 9.52 4.89
CA ALA A 2 35.90 9.98 5.05
C ALA A 2 35.01 9.21 4.06
N GLU A 3 34.03 8.48 4.56
CA GLU A 3 33.03 7.80 3.75
C GLU A 3 32.28 8.85 2.92
N ILE A 4 32.41 8.76 1.59
CA ILE A 4 31.58 9.54 0.67
C ILE A 4 30.17 8.96 0.80
N LYS A 5 29.37 9.54 1.69
CA LYS A 5 27.95 9.25 1.82
C LYS A 5 27.29 9.73 0.52
N SER A 6 27.16 8.82 -0.44
CA SER A 6 26.50 9.07 -1.72
C SER A 6 25.18 9.77 -1.46
N ALA A 7 25.00 10.96 -2.02
CA ALA A 7 23.78 11.74 -1.81
C ALA A 7 22.58 10.92 -2.31
N MET A 8 21.76 10.43 -1.39
CA MET A 8 20.58 9.64 -1.74
C MET A 8 19.65 10.52 -2.57
N ARG A 9 19.26 10.04 -3.76
CA ARG A 9 18.30 10.73 -4.62
C ARG A 9 17.01 10.99 -3.82
N LYS A 10 16.46 12.18 -3.97
CA LYS A 10 15.20 12.54 -3.29
C LYS A 10 14.11 11.53 -3.69
N PRO A 11 13.34 11.00 -2.73
CA PRO A 11 12.24 10.09 -3.05
C PRO A 11 11.20 10.81 -3.90
N VAL A 12 10.81 10.18 -5.01
CA VAL A 12 9.71 10.64 -5.85
C VAL A 12 8.43 10.00 -5.32
N PHE A 13 7.43 10.84 -5.09
CA PHE A 13 6.10 10.41 -4.68
C PHE A 13 5.20 10.33 -5.90
N THR A 14 4.59 9.16 -6.07
CA THR A 14 3.63 8.87 -7.13
C THR A 14 2.22 9.18 -6.62
N LYS A 15 1.25 9.31 -7.51
CA LYS A 15 -0.17 9.42 -7.17
C LYS A 15 -0.90 8.10 -7.39
N VAL A 16 -2.06 7.92 -6.74
CA VAL A 16 -2.81 6.67 -6.84
C VAL A 16 -3.22 6.36 -8.28
N ASP A 17 -3.72 7.34 -9.03
CA ASP A 17 -4.13 7.18 -10.44
C ASP A 17 -3.01 6.78 -11.43
N GLN A 18 -1.76 6.98 -11.03
CA GLN A 18 -0.56 6.64 -11.82
C GLN A 18 -0.11 5.19 -11.60
N LEU A 19 -0.72 4.47 -10.65
CA LEU A 19 -0.41 3.07 -10.40
C LEU A 19 -0.80 2.20 -11.61
N ARG A 20 0.02 1.19 -11.89
CA ARG A 20 -0.19 0.26 -13.02
C ARG A 20 0.04 -1.19 -12.58
N PRO A 21 -0.64 -2.17 -13.20
CA PRO A 21 -0.42 -3.59 -12.90
C PRO A 21 1.05 -3.98 -12.99
N GLY A 22 1.53 -4.80 -12.06
CA GLY A 22 2.90 -5.33 -12.05
C GLY A 22 4.00 -4.34 -11.66
N THR A 23 3.69 -3.08 -11.38
CA THR A 23 4.68 -2.07 -10.99
C THR A 23 5.03 -2.12 -9.50
N ASN A 24 6.25 -1.66 -9.16
CA ASN A 24 6.81 -1.69 -7.80
C ASN A 24 7.63 -0.42 -7.51
N GLY A 25 8.10 -0.26 -6.27
CA GLY A 25 8.96 0.86 -5.89
C GLY A 25 8.22 2.17 -5.61
N HIS A 26 6.91 2.13 -5.42
CA HIS A 26 6.09 3.33 -5.28
C HIS A 26 6.25 3.95 -3.90
N ASN A 27 6.39 5.27 -3.86
CA ASN A 27 6.25 6.04 -2.62
C ASN A 27 4.97 6.86 -2.71
N LEU A 28 4.09 6.73 -1.73
CA LEU A 28 2.75 7.33 -1.75
C LEU A 28 2.47 7.97 -0.39
N VAL A 29 1.71 9.06 -0.40
CA VAL A 29 1.08 9.62 0.80
C VAL A 29 -0.42 9.42 0.63
N VAL A 30 -1.03 8.61 1.49
CA VAL A 30 -2.43 8.23 1.37
C VAL A 30 -3.15 8.40 2.69
N LYS A 31 -4.43 8.72 2.64
CA LYS A 31 -5.33 8.69 3.77
C LYS A 31 -6.10 7.37 3.78
N VAL A 32 -6.26 6.79 4.97
CA VAL A 32 -7.06 5.59 5.19
C VAL A 32 -8.53 5.99 5.31
N VAL A 33 -9.35 5.50 4.40
CA VAL A 33 -10.81 5.73 4.42
C VAL A 33 -11.48 4.68 5.29
N THR A 34 -11.20 3.41 5.04
CA THR A 34 -11.76 2.29 5.83
C THR A 34 -10.68 1.25 6.10
N ALA A 35 -10.82 0.52 7.21
CA ALA A 35 -9.93 -0.58 7.57
C ALA A 35 -10.75 -1.75 8.12
N LYS A 36 -10.68 -2.90 7.45
CA LYS A 36 -11.39 -4.12 7.84
C LYS A 36 -10.38 -5.24 8.08
N THR A 37 -10.33 -5.74 9.30
CA THR A 37 -9.52 -6.94 9.61
C THR A 37 -10.20 -8.16 8.99
N VAL A 38 -9.50 -8.84 8.09
CA VAL A 38 -10.04 -9.99 7.33
C VAL A 38 -9.53 -11.33 7.83
N LEU A 39 -8.34 -11.35 8.44
CA LEU A 39 -7.76 -12.57 8.99
C LEU A 39 -7.04 -12.26 10.29
N ARG A 40 -7.37 -13.04 11.32
CA ARG A 40 -6.65 -13.07 12.59
C ARG A 40 -6.44 -14.52 12.98
N LYS A 41 -5.21 -15.01 12.81
CA LYS A 41 -4.83 -16.39 13.13
C LYS A 41 -3.66 -16.37 14.12
N GLY A 42 -3.87 -16.99 15.28
CA GLY A 42 -2.88 -17.06 16.36
C GLY A 42 -3.56 -16.99 17.73
N ARG A 43 -3.00 -17.67 18.75
CA ARG A 43 -3.43 -17.52 20.14
C ARG A 43 -2.88 -16.21 20.71
N PRO A 44 -3.58 -15.52 21.62
CA PRO A 44 -3.09 -14.29 22.25
C PRO A 44 -1.71 -14.45 22.88
N ASP A 45 -1.43 -15.63 23.43
CA ASP A 45 -0.18 -15.97 24.13
C ASP A 45 0.92 -16.57 23.22
N ALA A 46 0.68 -16.67 21.91
CA ALA A 46 1.68 -17.20 20.98
C ALA A 46 2.71 -16.11 20.59
N PRO A 47 3.98 -16.47 20.34
CA PRO A 47 4.99 -15.54 19.82
C PRO A 47 4.47 -14.81 18.57
N GLN A 48 4.81 -13.53 18.41
CA GLN A 48 4.33 -12.67 17.32
C GLN A 48 4.60 -13.26 15.92
N VAL A 49 5.66 -14.06 15.79
CA VAL A 49 6.00 -14.83 14.56
C VAL A 49 4.88 -15.78 14.14
N ASN A 50 4.10 -16.30 15.10
CA ASN A 50 2.96 -17.19 14.86
C ASN A 50 1.60 -16.47 14.82
N GLN A 51 1.58 -15.14 14.97
CA GLN A 51 0.37 -14.34 14.89
C GLN A 51 0.27 -13.70 13.51
N MET A 52 -0.62 -14.21 12.67
CA MET A 52 -0.91 -13.65 11.36
C MET A 52 -2.13 -12.75 11.45
N ARG A 53 -1.93 -11.44 11.25
CA ARG A 53 -3.01 -10.46 11.14
C ARG A 53 -3.00 -9.85 9.75
N ILE A 54 -4.16 -9.83 9.09
CA ILE A 54 -4.34 -9.19 7.80
C ILE A 54 -5.56 -8.29 7.87
N ALA A 55 -5.41 -7.06 7.41
CA ALA A 55 -6.51 -6.14 7.18
C ALA A 55 -6.50 -5.67 5.73
N GLU A 56 -7.70 -5.54 5.17
CA GLU A 56 -7.95 -4.85 3.92
C GLU A 56 -8.34 -3.41 4.26
N CYS A 57 -7.56 -2.46 3.77
CA CYS A 57 -7.74 -1.04 4.05
C CYS A 57 -8.00 -0.32 2.73
N LEU A 58 -9.11 0.42 2.64
CA LEU A 58 -9.30 1.35 1.53
C LEU A 58 -8.46 2.59 1.81
N VAL A 59 -7.49 2.86 0.94
CA VAL A 59 -6.62 4.04 1.05
C VAL A 59 -6.68 4.85 -0.22
N GLY A 60 -6.43 6.15 -0.13
CA GLY A 60 -6.40 6.98 -1.32
C GLY A 60 -5.80 8.36 -1.10
N ASP A 61 -5.67 9.06 -2.20
CA ASP A 61 -5.27 10.46 -2.27
C ASP A 61 -6.31 11.26 -3.08
N GLU A 62 -6.00 12.49 -3.46
CA GLU A 62 -6.91 13.34 -4.25
C GLU A 62 -7.17 12.79 -5.67
N THR A 63 -6.41 11.80 -6.14
CA THR A 63 -6.50 11.25 -7.49
C THR A 63 -7.31 9.96 -7.56
N GLY A 64 -7.36 9.18 -6.48
CA GLY A 64 -8.13 7.95 -6.42
C GLY A 64 -7.93 7.14 -5.15
N THR A 65 -8.54 5.97 -5.12
CA THR A 65 -8.43 4.98 -4.04
C THR A 65 -7.94 3.63 -4.56
N ILE A 66 -7.31 2.88 -3.66
CA ILE A 66 -6.86 1.51 -3.88
C ILE A 66 -6.94 0.72 -2.57
N LEU A 67 -7.18 -0.59 -2.65
CA LEU A 67 -7.16 -1.50 -1.52
C LEU A 67 -5.72 -1.80 -1.15
N PHE A 68 -5.35 -1.45 0.07
CA PHE A 68 -4.10 -1.80 0.71
C PHE A 68 -4.25 -3.05 1.56
N THR A 69 -3.33 -4.00 1.41
CA THR A 69 -3.26 -5.21 2.25
C THR A 69 -2.27 -4.99 3.39
N ALA A 70 -2.77 -4.63 4.57
CA ALA A 70 -1.97 -4.44 5.77
C ALA A 70 -1.69 -5.79 6.45
N ARG A 71 -0.43 -6.03 6.83
CA ARG A 71 0.00 -7.25 7.53
C ARG A 71 0.61 -6.96 8.90
N ASN A 72 0.28 -7.80 9.87
CA ASN A 72 0.86 -7.82 11.22
C ASN A 72 0.80 -6.44 11.89
N GLU A 73 1.94 -5.82 12.16
CA GLU A 73 2.04 -4.50 12.81
C GLU A 73 1.44 -3.37 11.97
N GLN A 74 1.41 -3.52 10.64
CA GLN A 74 0.77 -2.53 9.75
C GLN A 74 -0.71 -2.39 10.05
N VAL A 75 -1.38 -3.45 10.54
CA VAL A 75 -2.81 -3.40 10.87
C VAL A 75 -3.09 -2.37 11.97
N GLU A 76 -2.16 -2.17 12.90
CA GLU A 76 -2.34 -1.19 13.99
C GLU A 76 -2.07 0.25 13.54
N MET A 77 -1.26 0.43 12.49
CA MET A 77 -0.97 1.72 11.87
C MET A 77 -2.10 2.19 10.93
N MET A 78 -2.80 1.25 10.29
CA MET A 78 -3.82 1.53 9.28
C MET A 78 -5.21 1.74 9.88
N LYS A 79 -5.34 2.77 10.72
CA LYS A 79 -6.63 3.17 11.31
C LYS A 79 -7.38 4.10 10.36
N ALA A 80 -8.70 4.06 10.39
CA ALA A 80 -9.52 5.02 9.64
C ALA A 80 -9.14 6.47 9.99
N ASP A 81 -9.18 7.34 9.00
CA ASP A 81 -8.77 8.74 9.04
C ASP A 81 -7.27 9.02 9.26
N ALA A 82 -6.44 7.99 9.45
CA ALA A 82 -5.00 8.17 9.53
C ALA A 82 -4.42 8.55 8.15
N THR A 83 -3.41 9.41 8.14
CA THR A 83 -2.56 9.65 6.97
C THR A 83 -1.28 8.84 7.12
N VAL A 84 -0.94 8.08 6.09
CA VAL A 84 0.22 7.19 6.07
C VAL A 84 1.08 7.43 4.84
N ILE A 85 2.39 7.33 5.04
CA ILE A 85 3.39 7.30 3.99
C ILE A 85 3.75 5.84 3.75
N LEU A 86 3.55 5.40 2.51
CA LEU A 86 3.94 4.08 2.05
C LEU A 86 5.21 4.25 1.22
N ARG A 87 6.30 3.59 1.63
CA ARG A 87 7.59 3.62 0.93
C ARG A 87 7.90 2.27 0.31
N ASN A 88 8.39 2.30 -0.92
CA ASN A 88 8.73 1.10 -1.70
C ASN A 88 7.55 0.10 -1.74
N ALA A 89 6.34 0.61 -1.95
CA ALA A 89 5.14 -0.18 -2.11
C ALA A 89 5.10 -0.83 -3.51
N LYS A 90 4.37 -1.93 -3.61
CA LYS A 90 4.17 -2.66 -4.86
C LYS A 90 2.70 -2.87 -5.16
N ILE A 91 2.41 -3.04 -6.44
CA ILE A 91 1.12 -3.51 -6.92
C ILE A 91 1.12 -5.04 -6.92
N ASP A 92 0.21 -5.62 -6.15
CA ASP A 92 -0.10 -7.03 -6.11
C ASP A 92 -1.39 -7.27 -6.89
N MET A 93 -1.38 -8.23 -7.82
CA MET A 93 -2.57 -8.57 -8.60
C MET A 93 -3.34 -9.65 -7.86
N PHE A 94 -4.60 -9.37 -7.53
CA PHE A 94 -5.47 -10.32 -6.83
C PHE A 94 -6.80 -10.45 -7.57
N LYS A 95 -7.06 -11.65 -8.10
CA LYS A 95 -8.29 -11.97 -8.86
C LYS A 95 -8.60 -10.96 -9.97
N GLY A 96 -7.58 -10.56 -10.74
CA GLY A 96 -7.73 -9.61 -11.84
C GLY A 96 -7.67 -8.13 -11.42
N SER A 97 -7.77 -7.80 -10.13
CA SER A 97 -7.74 -6.41 -9.67
C SER A 97 -6.42 -6.05 -8.98
N MET A 98 -6.06 -4.77 -9.05
CA MET A 98 -4.88 -4.25 -8.36
C MET A 98 -5.12 -4.10 -6.86
N ARG A 99 -4.10 -4.46 -6.07
CA ARG A 99 -4.01 -4.18 -4.64
C ARG A 99 -2.65 -3.58 -4.34
N LEU A 100 -2.60 -2.70 -3.36
CA LEU A 100 -1.36 -2.12 -2.87
C LEU A 100 -0.83 -2.94 -1.68
N ALA A 101 0.47 -3.19 -1.66
CA ALA A 101 1.12 -3.89 -0.55
C ALA A 101 2.52 -3.32 -0.30
N VAL A 102 2.97 -3.41 0.96
CA VAL A 102 4.35 -3.10 1.35
C VAL A 102 5.01 -4.40 1.81
N ASP A 103 6.14 -4.73 1.20
CA ASP A 103 6.92 -5.93 1.53
C ASP A 103 8.03 -5.65 2.56
N LYS A 104 8.94 -6.62 2.77
CA LYS A 104 10.03 -6.54 3.75
C LYS A 104 11.05 -5.43 3.49
N TRP A 105 11.08 -4.87 2.28
CA TRP A 105 12.00 -3.80 1.89
C TRP A 105 11.33 -2.43 1.88
N GLY A 106 10.02 -2.38 2.10
CA GLY A 106 9.27 -1.14 2.22
C GLY A 106 8.92 -0.80 3.66
N ARG A 107 8.30 0.37 3.83
CA ARG A 107 7.94 0.88 5.16
C ARG A 107 6.59 1.58 5.11
N VAL A 108 5.84 1.43 6.19
CA VAL A 108 4.62 2.20 6.46
C VAL A 108 4.96 3.16 7.60
N GLU A 109 4.72 4.44 7.40
CA GLU A 109 4.95 5.48 8.41
C GLU A 109 3.66 6.28 8.60
N VAL A 110 3.18 6.41 9.84
CA VAL A 110 2.08 7.33 10.14
C VAL A 110 2.63 8.75 10.15
N THR A 111 1.93 9.68 9.52
CA THR A 111 2.34 11.08 9.42
C THR A 111 1.22 12.03 9.87
N GLU A 112 1.51 13.32 9.84
CA GLU A 112 0.53 14.36 10.15
C GLU A 112 -0.65 14.29 9.16
N PRO A 113 -1.86 14.69 9.58
CA PRO A 113 -3.03 14.68 8.71
C PRO A 113 -2.76 15.48 7.42
N ALA A 114 -2.86 14.81 6.27
CA ALA A 114 -2.71 15.50 5.00
C ALA A 114 -3.94 16.36 4.71
N ASN A 115 -3.72 17.51 4.07
CA ASN A 115 -4.77 18.50 3.79
C ASN A 115 -5.52 18.24 2.46
N PHE A 116 -5.63 16.98 2.03
CA PHE A 116 -6.35 16.61 0.81
C PHE A 116 -7.59 15.77 1.12
N THR A 117 -8.60 15.91 0.26
CA THR A 117 -9.80 15.06 0.28
C THR A 117 -9.56 13.88 -0.64
N VAL A 118 -9.82 12.66 -0.14
CA VAL A 118 -9.66 11.44 -0.91
C VAL A 118 -10.73 11.36 -2.00
N LYS A 119 -10.33 11.02 -3.23
CA LYS A 119 -11.26 10.79 -4.33
C LYS A 119 -11.75 9.34 -4.35
N GLU A 120 -12.81 9.07 -3.62
CA GLU A 120 -13.38 7.72 -3.47
C GLU A 120 -14.02 7.19 -4.76
N ASP A 121 -14.48 8.07 -5.65
CA ASP A 121 -15.13 7.69 -6.93
C ASP A 121 -14.19 6.95 -7.89
N ASN A 122 -12.88 7.15 -7.78
CA ASN A 122 -11.89 6.53 -8.64
C ASN A 122 -11.17 5.39 -7.91
N ASN A 123 -11.83 4.23 -7.78
CA ASN A 123 -11.25 3.07 -7.10
C ASN A 123 -10.57 2.10 -8.07
N LEU A 124 -9.24 2.08 -8.06
CA LEU A 124 -8.43 1.23 -8.94
C LEU A 124 -8.53 -0.27 -8.63
N SER A 125 -9.04 -0.63 -7.47
CA SER A 125 -9.24 -2.03 -7.05
C SER A 125 -10.54 -2.63 -7.58
N LEU A 126 -11.43 -1.79 -8.13
CA LEU A 126 -12.64 -2.25 -8.82
C LEU A 126 -12.39 -2.48 -10.31
N VAL A 127 -11.24 -2.02 -10.82
CA VAL A 127 -10.85 -2.24 -12.21
C VAL A 127 -10.24 -3.63 -12.34
N GLU A 128 -10.79 -4.41 -13.27
CA GLU A 128 -10.28 -5.72 -13.64
C GLU A 128 -9.31 -5.59 -14.83
N TYR A 129 -8.19 -6.28 -14.74
CA TYR A 129 -7.15 -6.33 -15.76
C TYR A 129 -6.97 -7.77 -16.23
N GLU A 130 -6.85 -7.93 -17.54
CA GLU A 130 -6.52 -9.20 -18.17
C GLU A 130 -5.06 -9.17 -18.63
N LEU A 131 -4.35 -10.27 -18.42
CA LEU A 131 -3.00 -10.43 -18.93
C LEU A 131 -3.07 -10.77 -20.42
N VAL A 132 -2.68 -9.81 -21.26
CA VAL A 132 -2.56 -10.02 -22.70
C VAL A 132 -1.13 -10.47 -23.02
N ASN A 133 -0.97 -11.74 -23.39
CA ASN A 133 0.29 -12.24 -23.94
C ASN A 133 0.33 -11.86 -25.43
N VAL A 134 1.14 -10.86 -25.77
CA VAL A 134 1.38 -10.54 -27.18
C VAL A 134 2.33 -11.61 -27.71
N VAL A 135 1.80 -12.51 -28.55
CA VAL A 135 2.63 -13.42 -29.35
C VAL A 135 3.15 -12.56 -30.51
N GLU A 136 4.45 -12.25 -30.50
CA GLU A 136 5.11 -11.68 -31.67
C GLU A 136 5.15 -12.77 -32.76
N GLU A 137 4.59 -12.46 -33.92
CA GLU A 137 4.59 -13.32 -35.12
C GLU A 137 5.92 -13.18 -35.90
#